data_AF-A0A1Z2SLF2-F1
#
_entry.id   AF-A0A1Z2SLF2-F1
#
_cell.length_a   1.000
_cell.length_b   1.000
_cell.length_c   1.000
_cell.angle_alpha   90.00
_cell.angle_beta   90.00
_cell.angle_gamma   90.00
#
_symmetry.space_group_name_H-M   'P 1'
#
loop_
_entity.id
_entity.type
_entity.pdbx_description
1 polymer ?
#
loop_
_entity_poly.entity_id
_entity_poly.type
_entity_poly.pdbx_seq_one_letter_code
_entity_poly.pdbx_strand_id
1 'polypeptide(L)'
;MIEENHDNSWIFLLDKYIREGAHSLLFALNLTEELFYNSDEERYSSPLRKDPRPLPGIYHATFVIQRLIYAFKDILKSPHISMSDVETIKKLLSFYLERVNDGYNTVMKYGKLSPIAKDIIQQGQSIIHSD
;
A
#
# COMPACT_ATOMS: atom_id res chain seq x y z
N MET A 1 -21.10 -2.08 27.01
CA MET A 1 -21.33 -1.22 25.83
C MET A 1 -20.00 -0.57 25.49
N ILE A 2 -19.33 -1.03 24.45
CA ILE A 2 -18.13 -0.36 23.95
C ILE A 2 -18.65 0.57 22.84
N GLU A 3 -18.68 1.87 23.09
CA GLU A 3 -18.75 2.85 22.01
C GLU A 3 -17.38 2.82 21.33
N GLU A 4 -17.21 1.98 20.31
CA GLU A 4 -16.07 2.12 19.41
C GLU A 4 -16.30 3.38 18.59
N ASN A 5 -15.48 4.39 18.87
CA ASN A 5 -15.43 5.66 18.16
C ASN A 5 -14.87 5.40 16.75
N HIS A 6 -15.68 4.80 15.88
CA HIS A 6 -15.30 4.52 14.51
C HIS A 6 -15.26 5.83 13.73
N ASP A 7 -14.08 6.19 13.24
CA ASP A 7 -13.92 7.25 12.25
C ASP A 7 -14.70 6.84 10.99
N ASN A 8 -15.87 7.43 10.80
CA ASN A 8 -16.74 7.19 9.64
C ASN A 8 -16.58 8.28 8.58
N SER A 9 -15.47 9.03 8.60
CA SER A 9 -15.18 10.00 7.55
C SER A 9 -15.10 9.31 6.18
N TRP A 10 -15.48 10.02 5.12
CA TRP A 10 -15.38 9.50 3.77
C TRP A 10 -13.93 9.14 3.40
N ILE A 11 -12.94 9.84 3.97
CA ILE A 11 -11.50 9.57 3.79
C ILE A 11 -11.15 8.21 4.40
N PHE A 12 -11.58 7.93 5.63
CA PHE A 12 -11.36 6.64 6.27
C PHE A 12 -12.02 5.51 5.48
N LEU A 13 -13.29 5.67 5.11
CA LEU A 13 -14.02 4.65 4.35
C LEU A 13 -13.35 4.40 3.00
N LEU A 14 -12.93 5.45 2.31
CA LEU A 14 -12.24 5.34 1.03
C LEU A 14 -10.87 4.66 1.15
N ASP A 15 -10.09 4.92 2.22
CA ASP A 15 -8.87 4.14 2.51
C ASP A 15 -9.18 2.65 2.61
N LYS A 16 -10.24 2.28 3.35
CA LYS A 16 -10.63 0.87 3.49
C LYS A 16 -11.04 0.25 2.15
N TYR A 17 -11.85 0.95 1.36
CA TYR A 17 -12.26 0.46 0.05
C TYR A 17 -11.07 0.25 -0.89
N ILE A 18 -10.17 1.23 -1.00
CA ILE A 18 -8.99 1.12 -1.86
C ILE A 18 -8.08 -0.02 -1.37
N ARG A 19 -7.89 -0.13 -0.06
CA ARG A 19 -7.07 -1.17 0.57
C ARG A 19 -7.58 -2.58 0.27
N GLU A 20 -8.86 -2.83 0.51
CA GLU A 20 -9.43 -4.15 0.25
C GLU A 20 -9.58 -4.45 -1.24
N GLY A 21 -9.81 -3.43 -2.08
CA GLY A 21 -9.74 -3.55 -3.53
C GLY A 21 -8.36 -3.96 -4.02
N ALA A 22 -7.29 -3.36 -3.46
CA ALA A 22 -5.91 -3.73 -3.76
C ALA A 22 -5.58 -5.17 -3.31
N HIS A 23 -6.03 -5.58 -2.12
CA HIS A 23 -5.89 -6.98 -1.68
C HIS A 23 -6.61 -7.94 -2.64
N SER A 24 -7.84 -7.62 -3.05
CA SER A 24 -8.64 -8.43 -3.96
C SER A 24 -7.95 -8.62 -5.31
N LEU A 25 -7.31 -7.56 -5.82
CA LEU A 25 -6.52 -7.63 -7.05
C LEU A 25 -5.30 -8.56 -6.91
N LEU A 26 -4.51 -8.42 -5.83
CA LEU A 26 -3.38 -9.33 -5.61
C LEU A 26 -3.83 -10.77 -5.44
N PHE A 27 -4.94 -10.99 -4.74
CA PHE A 27 -5.52 -12.32 -4.59
C PHE A 27 -5.90 -12.92 -5.96
N ALA A 28 -6.60 -12.14 -6.79
CA ALA A 28 -6.99 -12.58 -8.13
C ALA A 28 -5.78 -12.90 -9.03
N LEU A 29 -4.72 -12.09 -8.98
CA LEU A 29 -3.47 -12.37 -9.71
C LEU A 29 -2.81 -13.65 -9.20
N ASN A 30 -2.77 -13.84 -7.88
CA ASN A 30 -2.18 -15.02 -7.27
C ASN A 30 -2.97 -16.32 -7.54
N LEU A 31 -4.24 -16.24 -7.95
CA LEU A 31 -5.00 -17.38 -8.46
C LEU A 31 -4.54 -17.82 -9.86
N THR A 32 -3.96 -16.91 -10.64
CA THR A 32 -3.52 -17.18 -12.02
C THR A 32 -2.06 -17.59 -12.10
N GLU A 33 -1.20 -17.01 -11.27
CA GLU A 33 0.21 -17.36 -11.16
C GLU A 33 0.74 -17.05 -9.75
N GLU A 34 1.72 -17.81 -9.29
CA GLU A 34 2.39 -17.52 -8.02
C GLU A 34 3.21 -16.23 -8.13
N LEU A 35 2.91 -15.25 -7.27
CA LEU A 35 3.55 -13.94 -7.32
C LEU A 35 4.96 -13.93 -6.70
N PHE A 36 5.23 -14.86 -5.78
CA PHE A 36 6.45 -14.88 -4.97
C PHE A 36 6.95 -16.32 -4.80
N TYR A 37 8.24 -16.53 -4.93
CA TYR A 37 8.90 -17.84 -4.73
C TYR A 37 9.76 -17.86 -3.46
N ASN A 38 9.58 -16.88 -2.57
CA ASN A 38 10.20 -16.86 -1.25
C ASN A 38 9.55 -17.89 -0.34
N SER A 39 10.34 -18.49 0.56
CA SER A 39 9.79 -19.41 1.56
C SER A 39 9.01 -18.63 2.63
N ASP A 40 7.95 -19.26 3.15
CA ASP A 40 7.12 -18.70 4.22
C ASP A 40 7.81 -18.67 5.58
N GLU A 41 9.03 -19.19 5.70
CA GLU A 41 9.90 -19.13 6.88
C GLU A 41 10.88 -17.94 6.83
N GLU A 42 11.18 -17.41 5.65
CA GLU A 42 12.04 -16.24 5.48
C GLU A 42 11.38 -15.01 6.16
N ARG A 43 12.12 -14.26 6.99
CA ARG A 43 11.59 -13.10 7.72
C ARG A 43 12.48 -11.88 7.51
N TYR A 44 11.86 -10.75 7.19
CA TYR A 44 12.54 -9.48 6.92
C TYR A 44 11.97 -8.37 7.78
N SER A 45 12.82 -7.42 8.17
CA SER A 45 12.38 -6.22 8.86
C SER A 45 11.43 -5.42 7.97
N SER A 46 10.37 -4.86 8.54
CA SER A 46 9.42 -4.02 7.84
C SER A 46 9.20 -2.75 8.66
N PRO A 47 9.24 -1.54 8.07
CA PRO A 47 8.99 -0.29 8.79
C PRO A 47 7.59 -0.21 9.41
N LEU A 48 6.65 -0.98 8.88
CA LEU A 48 5.24 -0.93 9.26
C LEU A 48 4.94 -1.70 10.54
N ARG A 49 5.85 -2.57 11.02
CA ARG A 49 5.64 -3.40 12.21
C ARG A 49 6.95 -3.66 12.96
N LYS A 50 6.86 -3.85 14.27
CA LYS A 50 8.02 -4.22 15.11
C LYS A 50 8.54 -5.62 14.80
N ASP A 51 7.65 -6.56 14.48
CA ASP A 51 8.01 -7.95 14.22
C ASP A 51 8.37 -8.17 12.74
N PRO A 52 9.46 -8.89 12.44
CA PRO A 52 9.80 -9.30 11.08
C PRO A 52 8.67 -10.05 10.37
N ARG A 53 8.54 -9.84 9.07
CA ARG A 53 7.45 -10.37 8.25
C ARG A 53 7.95 -11.27 7.13
N PRO A 54 7.15 -12.26 6.71
CA PRO A 54 7.38 -12.94 5.44
C PRO A 54 7.30 -11.93 4.30
N LEU A 55 8.08 -12.16 3.24
CA LEU A 55 8.17 -11.22 2.11
C LEU A 55 6.81 -10.95 1.44
N PRO A 56 5.91 -11.94 1.22
CA PRO A 56 4.57 -11.68 0.70
C PRO A 56 3.80 -10.63 1.52
N GLY A 57 3.96 -10.63 2.85
CA GLY A 57 3.33 -9.63 3.71
C GLY A 57 3.87 -8.22 3.52
N ILE A 58 5.18 -8.08 3.28
CA ILE A 58 5.82 -6.79 3.01
C ILE A 58 5.43 -6.29 1.61
N TYR A 59 5.39 -7.20 0.64
CA TYR A 59 4.93 -6.91 -0.72
C TYR A 59 3.49 -6.40 -0.70
N HIS A 60 2.57 -7.14 -0.05
CA HIS A 60 1.16 -6.76 0.05
C HIS A 60 1.00 -5.36 0.63
N ALA A 61 1.65 -5.09 1.77
CA ALA A 61 1.55 -3.80 2.43
C ALA A 61 2.11 -2.66 1.55
N THR A 62 3.24 -2.91 0.88
CA THR A 62 3.85 -1.94 -0.05
C THR A 62 2.89 -1.64 -1.18
N PHE A 63 2.43 -2.66 -1.91
CA PHE A 63 1.52 -2.53 -3.05
C PHE A 63 0.26 -1.73 -2.69
N VAL A 64 -0.39 -2.08 -1.58
CA VAL A 64 -1.59 -1.40 -1.08
C VAL A 64 -1.31 0.09 -0.81
N ILE A 65 -0.19 0.39 -0.15
CA ILE A 65 0.20 1.77 0.13
C ILE A 65 0.46 2.54 -1.17
N GLN A 66 1.05 1.91 -2.20
CA GLN A 66 1.22 2.57 -3.50
C GLN A 66 -0.11 2.95 -4.15
N ARG A 67 -1.14 2.11 -4.04
CA ARG A 67 -2.50 2.41 -4.54
C ARG A 67 -3.19 3.52 -3.76
N LEU A 68 -3.00 3.56 -2.44
CA LEU A 68 -3.52 4.65 -1.60
C LEU A 68 -2.86 5.99 -1.94
N ILE A 69 -1.53 6.02 -2.06
CA ILE A 69 -0.81 7.24 -2.43
C ILE A 69 -1.29 7.74 -3.79
N TYR A 70 -1.39 6.86 -4.79
CA TYR A 70 -1.89 7.22 -6.11
C TYR A 70 -3.29 7.84 -6.05
N ALA A 71 -4.25 7.15 -5.43
CA ALA A 71 -5.63 7.61 -5.34
C ALA A 71 -5.75 8.95 -4.60
N PHE A 72 -5.08 9.09 -3.45
CA PHE A 72 -5.15 10.31 -2.66
C PHE A 72 -4.42 11.49 -3.30
N LYS A 73 -3.31 11.26 -4.02
CA LYS A 73 -2.70 12.30 -4.84
C LYS A 73 -3.66 12.80 -5.92
N ASP A 74 -4.39 11.89 -6.57
CA ASP A 74 -5.36 12.25 -7.60
C ASP A 74 -6.55 13.02 -7.03
N ILE A 75 -7.08 12.59 -5.88
CA ILE A 75 -8.16 13.28 -5.16
C ILE A 75 -7.76 14.71 -4.78
N LEU A 76 -6.51 14.95 -4.37
CA LEU A 76 -6.01 16.29 -4.05
C LEU A 76 -5.95 17.23 -5.27
N LYS A 77 -6.04 16.72 -6.50
CA LYS A 77 -6.16 17.54 -7.72
C LYS A 77 -7.59 18.04 -7.94
N SER A 78 -8.59 17.48 -7.24
CA SER A 78 -9.99 17.89 -7.35
C SER A 78 -10.20 19.28 -6.73
N PRO A 79 -10.93 20.20 -7.39
CA PRO A 79 -11.27 21.50 -6.82
C PRO A 79 -12.40 21.43 -5.79
N HIS A 80 -13.05 20.28 -5.62
CA HIS A 80 -14.26 20.13 -4.80
C HIS A 80 -13.99 19.65 -3.37
N ILE A 81 -12.72 19.51 -2.97
CA ILE A 81 -12.34 19.02 -1.66
C ILE A 81 -12.26 20.16 -0.63
N SER A 82 -12.76 19.91 0.59
CA SER A 82 -12.69 20.90 1.67
C SER A 82 -11.25 21.08 2.17
N MET A 83 -10.91 22.26 2.70
CA MET A 83 -9.56 22.50 3.25
C MET A 83 -9.20 21.54 4.39
N SER A 84 -10.17 21.16 5.23
CA SER A 84 -9.97 20.20 6.32
C SER A 84 -9.65 18.80 5.80
N ASP A 85 -10.33 18.37 4.73
CA ASP A 85 -10.06 17.10 4.08
C ASP A 85 -8.69 17.10 3.41
N VAL A 86 -8.29 18.21 2.77
CA VAL A 86 -6.94 18.38 2.19
C VAL A 86 -5.88 18.19 3.26
N GLU A 87 -6.03 18.82 4.43
CA GLU A 87 -5.06 18.67 5.52
C GLU A 87 -4.99 17.21 6.02
N THR A 88 -6.15 16.57 6.16
CA THR A 88 -6.25 15.16 6.59
C THR A 88 -5.57 14.22 5.60
N ILE A 89 -5.84 14.37 4.30
CA ILE A 89 -5.22 13.57 3.24
C ILE A 89 -3.71 13.83 3.16
N LYS A 90 -3.26 15.08 3.31
CA LYS A 90 -1.82 15.40 3.32
C LYS A 90 -1.10 14.71 4.48
N LYS A 91 -1.69 14.69 5.68
CA LYS A 91 -1.13 13.95 6.84
C LYS A 91 -1.04 12.44 6.56
N LEU A 92 -2.07 11.86 5.97
CA LEU A 92 -2.07 10.45 5.55
C LEU A 92 -1.00 10.16 4.50
N LEU A 93 -0.88 11.00 3.47
CA LEU A 93 0.13 10.87 2.42
C LEU A 93 1.54 10.96 2.97
N SER A 94 1.84 11.91 3.85
CA SER A 94 3.15 12.00 4.51
C SER A 94 3.48 10.72 5.27
N PHE A 95 2.52 10.20 6.05
CA PHE A 95 2.70 8.94 6.77
C PHE A 95 3.02 7.77 5.82
N TYR A 96 2.32 7.66 4.69
CA TYR A 96 2.54 6.60 3.71
C TYR A 96 3.86 6.74 2.93
N LEU A 97 4.20 7.95 2.50
CA LEU A 97 5.41 8.23 1.73
C LEU A 97 6.69 7.92 2.52
N GLU A 98 6.70 8.21 3.82
CA GLU A 98 7.82 7.86 4.71
C GLU A 98 8.10 6.34 4.76
N ARG A 99 7.09 5.50 4.50
CA ARG A 99 7.16 4.05 4.74
C ARG A 99 7.22 3.22 3.46
N VAL A 100 6.65 3.73 2.36
CA VAL A 100 6.51 2.95 1.11
C VAL A 100 7.85 2.60 0.50
N ASN A 101 8.83 3.51 0.57
CA ASN A 101 10.15 3.32 -0.03
C ASN A 101 10.93 2.19 0.65
N ASP A 102 10.87 2.09 1.96
CA ASP A 102 11.54 1.03 2.69
C ASP A 102 10.94 -0.36 2.40
N GLY A 103 9.60 -0.42 2.30
CA GLY A 103 8.88 -1.62 1.86
C GLY A 103 9.30 -2.05 0.46
N TYR A 104 9.29 -1.10 -0.48
CA TYR A 104 9.75 -1.31 -1.85
C TYR A 104 11.20 -1.78 -1.90
N ASN A 105 12.11 -1.11 -1.20
CA ASN A 105 13.53 -1.47 -1.14
C ASN A 105 13.74 -2.89 -0.59
N THR A 106 12.99 -3.27 0.44
CA THR A 106 13.03 -4.63 1.00
C THR A 106 12.57 -5.66 -0.02
N VAL A 107 11.45 -5.40 -0.71
CA VAL A 107 10.91 -6.26 -1.76
C VAL A 107 11.91 -6.41 -2.91
N MET A 108 12.50 -5.32 -3.39
CA MET A 108 13.44 -5.36 -4.51
C MET A 108 14.77 -6.01 -4.14
N LYS A 109 15.19 -5.92 -2.88
CA LYS A 109 16.44 -6.51 -2.39
C LYS A 109 16.34 -8.01 -2.14
N TYR A 110 15.22 -8.48 -1.58
CA TYR A 110 15.09 -9.86 -1.11
C TYR A 110 14.04 -10.68 -1.87
N GLY A 111 13.27 -10.05 -2.75
CA GLY A 111 12.17 -10.69 -3.46
C GLY A 111 12.60 -11.60 -4.59
N LYS A 112 12.14 -12.86 -4.52
CA LYS A 112 12.11 -13.82 -5.61
C LYS A 112 10.74 -13.68 -6.29
N LEU A 113 10.57 -12.61 -7.05
CA LEU A 113 9.28 -12.22 -7.63
C LEU A 113 9.06 -12.87 -8.99
N SER A 114 7.80 -13.18 -9.31
CA SER A 114 7.40 -13.44 -10.69
C SER A 114 7.52 -12.18 -11.56
N PRO A 115 7.56 -12.30 -12.89
CA PRO A 115 7.63 -11.14 -13.78
C PRO A 115 6.49 -10.14 -13.54
N ILE A 116 5.25 -10.61 -13.35
CA ILE A 116 4.10 -9.73 -13.10
C ILE A 116 4.21 -9.03 -11.75
N ALA A 117 4.65 -9.74 -10.70
CA ALA A 117 4.79 -9.16 -9.37
C ALA A 117 5.85 -8.06 -9.35
N LYS A 118 6.95 -8.26 -10.09
CA LYS A 118 8.00 -7.25 -10.26
C LYS A 118 7.51 -6.04 -11.05
N ASP A 119 6.82 -6.26 -12.17
CA ASP A 119 6.32 -5.18 -13.01
C ASP A 119 5.32 -4.29 -12.26
N ILE A 120 4.33 -4.90 -11.60
CA ILE A 120 3.29 -4.17 -10.88
C ILE A 120 3.85 -3.30 -9.73
N ILE A 121 4.79 -3.82 -8.94
CA ILE A 121 5.37 -3.05 -7.83
C ILE A 121 6.26 -1.91 -8.33
N GLN A 122 6.94 -2.10 -9.45
CA GLN A 122 7.75 -1.06 -10.10
C GLN A 122 6.88 0.03 -10.72
N GLN A 123 5.76 -0.33 -11.36
CA GLN A 123 4.79 0.65 -11.85
C GLN A 123 4.23 1.50 -10.72
N GLY A 124 3.81 0.88 -9.61
CA GLY A 124 3.35 1.60 -8.43
C GLY A 124 4.41 2.58 -7.90
N GLN A 125 5.67 2.14 -7.87
CA GLN A 125 6.78 2.99 -7.43
C GLN A 125 7.01 4.18 -8.36
N SER A 126 6.95 3.98 -9.68
CA SER A 126 7.10 5.07 -10.66
C SER A 126 5.98 6.10 -10.52
N ILE A 127 4.74 5.66 -10.33
CA ILE A 127 3.58 6.54 -10.18
C ILE A 127 3.68 7.40 -8.91
N ILE A 128 4.25 6.87 -7.82
CA ILE A 128 4.44 7.65 -6.60
C ILE A 128 5.43 8.81 -6.80
N HIS A 129 6.41 8.63 -7.69
CA HIS A 129 7.48 9.61 -7.93
C HIS A 129 7.23 10.49 -9.18
N SER A 130 6.14 10.26 -9.92
CA SER A 130 5.69 11.19 -10.95
C SER A 130 4.96 12.38 -10.32
N ASP A 131 5.22 13.58 -10.87
CA ASP A 131 4.59 14.85 -10.50
C ASP A 131 3.10 14.91 -10.93
#